data_AF-A0A356JZN8-F1
#
_entry.id   AF-A0A356JZN8-F1
#
_cell.length_a   1.000
_cell.length_b   1.000
_cell.length_c   1.000
_cell.angle_alpha   90.00
_cell.angle_beta   90.00
_cell.angle_gamma   90.00
#
_symmetry.space_group_name_H-M   'P 1'
#
loop_
_entity.id
_entity.type
_entity.pdbx_description
1 polymer ?
#
loop_
_entity_poly.entity_id
_entity_poly.type
_entity_poly.pdbx_seq_one_letter_code
_entity_poly.pdbx_strand_id
1 'polypeptide(L)'
;MKKSIFKTVILISALVLAAAPVFSQAKRTQSKQTQQQRQPQTQIKRTPSTAQKKTTSTQSYWDGAPAVLKETPFKFEGGTGTLKDPYLIKTAEQLNSVRFGLSKHYKLIADIDLSKWGNWIPLGGTPAYGGSWIKKYPQAADAGCGEFTGSFDGNGHVISGMTIIDHNDDIFMGEAEATRAYALFGAIFPENNSFIRNLGVVNYTIDISHTKMKYNCDLRVAAISNYAAGLIVENCYTSGGKIKVHTGRAGNQTSRVYVMAGGMFTEIEDSRITNCYNSSPIIITTSDTDYMNYNYTTTTRQLGELRSARAGGIAMQMMYTHITGCMNAGEVTVPYANFGYGNSLAGGIVGKVVCLGQQLIHG
;
A
#
# COMPACT_ATOMS: atom_id res chain seq x y z
N MET A 1 -17.08 -65.11 -25.51
CA MET A 1 -16.55 -65.63 -24.23
C MET A 1 -16.38 -64.47 -23.25
N LYS A 2 -17.05 -64.60 -22.09
CA LYS A 2 -16.95 -63.91 -20.80
C LYS A 2 -16.71 -62.39 -20.69
N LYS A 3 -17.75 -61.73 -20.16
CA LYS A 3 -17.83 -60.41 -19.51
C LYS A 3 -17.10 -60.38 -18.15
N SER A 4 -16.60 -59.20 -17.77
CA SER A 4 -16.43 -58.70 -16.40
C SER A 4 -16.55 -57.17 -16.53
N ILE A 5 -17.56 -56.44 -16.05
CA ILE A 5 -18.20 -56.28 -14.73
C ILE A 5 -17.17 -55.91 -13.65
N PHE A 6 -17.04 -54.60 -13.40
CA PHE A 6 -17.17 -54.02 -12.07
C PHE A 6 -17.75 -52.60 -12.17
N LYS A 7 -18.98 -52.45 -11.68
CA LYS A 7 -19.61 -51.18 -11.32
C LYS A 7 -19.18 -50.88 -9.88
N THR A 8 -18.75 -49.65 -9.61
CA THR A 8 -18.78 -49.09 -8.26
C THR A 8 -19.58 -47.79 -8.32
N VAL A 9 -20.72 -47.83 -7.64
CA VAL A 9 -21.59 -46.71 -7.29
C VAL A 9 -21.21 -46.29 -5.86
N ILE A 10 -21.63 -45.09 -5.46
CA ILE A 10 -21.81 -44.61 -4.06
C ILE A 10 -20.56 -43.84 -3.51
N LEU A 11 -20.62 -42.62 -2.96
CA LEU A 11 -21.67 -41.84 -2.30
C LEU A 11 -21.38 -40.33 -2.42
N ILE A 12 -22.43 -39.52 -2.50
CA ILE A 12 -22.44 -38.07 -2.28
C ILE A 12 -22.26 -37.80 -0.78
N SER A 13 -21.32 -36.92 -0.40
CA SER A 13 -21.31 -36.27 0.91
C SER A 13 -20.89 -34.82 0.78
N ALA A 14 -21.89 -33.95 0.58
CA ALA A 14 -21.77 -32.52 0.81
C ALA A 14 -21.73 -32.29 2.32
N LEU A 15 -20.55 -31.93 2.86
CA LEU A 15 -20.45 -31.38 4.20
C LEU A 15 -20.55 -29.86 4.12
N VAL A 16 -21.73 -29.35 4.49
CA VAL A 16 -21.96 -27.94 4.80
C VAL A 16 -21.23 -27.64 6.11
N LEU A 17 -20.11 -26.92 6.05
CA LEU A 17 -19.44 -26.41 7.24
C LEU A 17 -20.08 -25.06 7.61
N ALA A 18 -21.07 -25.10 8.49
CA ALA A 18 -21.62 -23.91 9.13
C ALA A 18 -20.60 -23.38 10.15
N ALA A 19 -19.99 -22.22 9.86
CA ALA A 19 -19.17 -21.51 10.83
C ALA A 19 -20.09 -20.76 11.81
N ALA A 20 -20.19 -21.26 13.05
CA ALA A 20 -20.80 -20.54 14.15
C ALA A 20 -19.81 -19.52 14.76
N PRO A 21 -20.25 -18.31 15.17
CA PRO A 21 -19.37 -17.33 15.79
C PRO A 21 -19.10 -17.71 17.26
N VAL A 22 -17.82 -17.87 17.61
CA VAL A 22 -17.38 -18.02 19.00
C VAL A 22 -17.27 -16.62 19.63
N PHE A 23 -18.30 -16.25 20.40
CA PHE A 23 -18.25 -15.11 21.30
C PHE A 23 -17.38 -15.44 22.52
N SER A 24 -16.25 -14.73 22.68
CA SER A 24 -15.52 -14.67 23.94
C SER A 24 -15.85 -13.34 24.64
N GLN A 25 -16.59 -13.44 25.74
CA GLN A 25 -16.84 -12.31 26.66
C GLN A 25 -15.60 -12.07 27.52
N ALA A 26 -14.85 -11.01 27.24
CA ALA A 26 -13.86 -10.48 28.18
C ALA A 26 -14.44 -9.27 28.91
N LYS A 27 -14.75 -9.46 30.20
CA LYS A 27 -15.09 -8.40 31.17
C LYS A 27 -13.95 -7.36 31.20
N ARG A 28 -14.26 -6.10 30.90
CA ARG A 28 -13.41 -4.95 31.26
C ARG A 28 -13.92 -4.31 32.55
N THR A 29 -13.11 -4.46 33.59
CA THR A 29 -13.25 -3.78 34.89
C THR A 29 -12.99 -2.28 34.71
N GLN A 30 -13.89 -1.46 35.24
CA GLN A 30 -13.77 0.00 35.27
C GLN A 30 -12.72 0.43 36.29
N SER A 31 -11.76 1.26 35.88
CA SER A 31 -10.93 2.05 36.78
C SER A 31 -11.21 3.54 36.60
N LYS A 32 -11.58 4.18 37.71
CA LYS A 32 -11.87 5.61 37.86
C LYS A 32 -10.67 6.47 37.45
N GLN A 33 -10.92 7.54 36.69
CA GLN A 33 -10.08 8.73 36.72
C GLN A 33 -10.92 10.00 36.78
N THR A 34 -10.34 10.96 37.47
CA THR A 34 -10.92 12.06 38.22
C THR A 34 -11.25 13.27 37.34
N GLN A 35 -12.24 14.03 37.77
CA GLN A 35 -12.70 15.31 37.23
C GLN A 35 -11.57 16.36 37.11
N GLN A 36 -11.55 17.11 36.01
CA GLN A 36 -11.10 18.50 36.01
C GLN A 36 -11.90 19.34 35.00
N GLN A 37 -12.76 20.18 35.58
CA GLN A 37 -13.21 21.55 35.25
C GLN A 37 -13.53 21.98 33.80
N ARG A 38 -14.79 22.42 33.63
CA ARG A 38 -15.37 23.18 32.51
C ARG A 38 -15.11 24.67 32.64
N GLN A 39 -15.00 25.37 31.50
CA GLN A 39 -15.89 26.46 31.00
C GLN A 39 -15.13 27.43 30.05
N PRO A 40 -15.79 28.27 29.21
CA PRO A 40 -17.12 28.16 28.61
C PRO A 40 -17.14 28.43 27.09
N GLN A 41 -18.27 28.09 26.45
CA GLN A 41 -18.61 28.37 25.05
C GLN A 41 -19.05 29.83 24.84
N THR A 42 -18.63 30.46 23.73
CA THR A 42 -19.23 31.68 23.21
C THR A 42 -19.83 31.46 21.82
N GLN A 43 -21.10 31.88 21.70
CA GLN A 43 -21.95 31.84 20.52
C GLN A 43 -21.44 32.80 19.42
N ILE A 44 -21.52 32.39 18.15
CA ILE A 44 -21.51 33.34 17.03
C ILE A 44 -22.75 33.12 16.15
N LYS A 45 -23.51 34.21 16.00
CA LYS A 45 -24.75 34.40 15.24
C LYS A 45 -24.60 34.08 13.73
N ARG A 46 -25.68 33.59 13.12
CA ARG A 46 -25.90 33.53 11.66
C ARG A 46 -26.72 34.74 11.18
N THR A 47 -26.34 35.32 10.03
CA THR A 47 -27.24 36.04 9.07
C THR A 47 -26.51 36.25 7.71
N PRO A 48 -27.21 36.53 6.59
CA PRO A 48 -27.09 35.73 5.35
C PRO A 48 -26.54 36.43 4.08
N SER A 49 -26.24 35.57 3.08
CA SER A 49 -26.24 35.72 1.60
C SER A 49 -25.47 36.85 0.91
N THR A 50 -24.59 36.49 -0.04
CA THR A 50 -24.62 37.00 -1.44
C THR A 50 -23.68 36.19 -2.35
N ALA A 51 -23.93 36.30 -3.65
CA ALA A 51 -23.59 35.40 -4.74
C ALA A 51 -22.11 35.23 -5.09
N GLN A 52 -21.84 34.03 -5.63
CA GLN A 52 -20.80 33.61 -6.58
C GLN A 52 -19.65 34.59 -6.90
N LYS A 53 -18.45 34.20 -6.50
CA LYS A 53 -17.24 34.44 -7.29
C LYS A 53 -16.61 33.09 -7.63
N LYS A 54 -16.63 32.77 -8.93
CA LYS A 54 -15.95 31.63 -9.54
C LYS A 54 -14.44 31.89 -9.44
N THR A 55 -13.85 31.55 -8.30
CA THR A 55 -12.39 31.47 -8.15
C THR A 55 -11.98 30.07 -8.59
N THR A 56 -11.45 29.99 -9.81
CA THR A 56 -10.58 28.90 -10.24
C THR A 56 -9.52 28.70 -9.16
N SER A 57 -9.65 27.63 -8.36
CA SER A 57 -8.75 27.34 -7.25
C SER A 57 -7.37 27.03 -7.80
N THR A 58 -6.43 27.91 -7.46
CA THR A 58 -4.99 27.77 -7.65
C THR A 58 -4.49 26.52 -6.94
N GLN A 59 -4.11 25.54 -7.77
CA GLN A 59 -3.07 24.53 -7.58
C GLN A 59 -2.16 24.78 -6.36
N SER A 60 -2.33 23.99 -5.29
CA SER A 60 -1.36 23.98 -4.17
C SER A 60 -0.19 23.07 -4.51
N TYR A 61 0.92 23.68 -4.90
CA TYR A 61 2.21 23.01 -4.97
C TYR A 61 2.75 22.81 -3.55
N TRP A 62 3.43 21.70 -3.29
CA TRP A 62 4.29 21.54 -2.12
C TRP A 62 5.73 21.72 -2.61
N ASP A 63 6.48 22.64 -2.02
CA ASP A 63 7.91 22.80 -2.32
C ASP A 63 8.64 21.46 -2.05
N GLY A 64 9.07 20.79 -3.13
CA GLY A 64 9.80 19.51 -3.10
C GLY A 64 9.01 18.28 -3.56
N ALA A 65 7.69 18.36 -3.78
CA ALA A 65 6.93 17.23 -4.31
C ALA A 65 7.01 17.18 -5.85
N PRO A 66 7.45 16.06 -6.46
CA PRO A 66 7.55 15.94 -7.92
C PRO A 66 6.18 15.77 -8.62
N ALA A 67 5.06 15.78 -7.88
CA ALA A 67 3.73 15.52 -8.40
C ALA A 67 2.73 16.62 -8.01
N VAL A 68 1.91 17.03 -8.98
CA VAL A 68 0.87 18.06 -8.82
C VAL A 68 -0.50 17.40 -8.63
N LEU A 69 -1.20 17.77 -7.56
CA LEU A 69 -2.60 17.39 -7.37
C LEU A 69 -3.47 18.12 -8.41
N LYS A 70 -4.17 17.33 -9.25
CA LYS A 70 -5.14 17.84 -10.21
C LYS A 70 -6.54 17.74 -9.63
N GLU A 71 -7.24 18.87 -9.48
CA GLU A 71 -8.66 18.86 -9.13
C GLU A 71 -9.48 18.41 -10.34
N THR A 72 -10.32 17.40 -10.14
CA THR A 72 -11.22 16.87 -11.17
C THR A 72 -12.65 16.82 -10.61
N PRO A 73 -13.68 17.06 -11.44
CA PRO A 73 -15.06 16.96 -10.97
C PRO A 73 -15.35 15.57 -10.42
N PHE A 74 -16.05 15.49 -9.29
CA PHE A 74 -16.55 14.22 -8.74
C PHE A 74 -17.77 13.74 -9.53
N LYS A 75 -17.52 13.32 -10.77
CA LYS A 75 -18.53 12.89 -11.74
C LYS A 75 -18.02 11.65 -12.46
N PHE A 76 -18.92 10.68 -12.64
CA PHE A 76 -18.65 9.37 -13.23
C PHE A 76 -19.64 9.10 -14.36
N GLU A 77 -19.40 8.04 -15.13
CA GLU A 77 -20.29 7.66 -16.25
C GLU A 77 -21.66 7.15 -15.77
N GLY A 78 -21.77 6.76 -14.50
CA GLY A 78 -22.99 6.29 -13.88
C GLY A 78 -22.74 5.76 -12.47
N GLY A 79 -23.81 5.25 -11.86
CA GLY A 79 -23.83 4.67 -10.52
C GLY A 79 -23.99 5.69 -9.40
N THR A 80 -24.28 5.18 -8.21
CA THR A 80 -24.46 5.96 -6.96
C THR A 80 -23.31 5.79 -5.97
N GLY A 81 -22.30 4.98 -6.34
CA GLY A 81 -21.14 4.68 -5.51
C GLY A 81 -21.44 3.73 -4.36
N THR A 82 -22.56 3.01 -4.42
CA THR A 82 -22.90 1.93 -3.47
C THR A 82 -22.35 0.60 -3.97
N LEU A 83 -22.24 -0.41 -3.11
CA LEU A 83 -21.71 -1.72 -3.52
C LEU A 83 -22.54 -2.37 -4.65
N LYS A 84 -23.87 -2.18 -4.62
CA LYS A 84 -24.79 -2.72 -5.63
C LYS A 84 -24.81 -1.90 -6.93
N ASP A 85 -24.44 -0.63 -6.84
CA ASP A 85 -24.48 0.33 -7.93
C ASP A 85 -23.21 1.22 -7.87
N PRO A 86 -22.04 0.66 -8.21
CA PRO A 86 -20.75 1.32 -8.08
C PRO A 86 -20.61 2.44 -9.11
N TYR A 87 -19.79 3.44 -8.79
CA TYR A 87 -19.43 4.46 -9.76
C TYR A 87 -18.64 3.87 -10.93
N LEU A 88 -19.02 4.25 -12.15
CA LEU A 88 -18.41 3.75 -13.38
C LEU A 88 -17.28 4.67 -13.87
N ILE A 89 -16.07 4.11 -13.96
CA ILE A 89 -14.85 4.83 -14.36
C ILE A 89 -14.48 4.44 -15.79
N LYS A 90 -14.29 5.45 -16.63
CA LYS A 90 -13.89 5.33 -18.04
C LYS A 90 -12.65 6.15 -18.38
N THR A 91 -12.31 7.17 -17.60
CA THR A 91 -11.16 8.06 -17.89
C THR A 91 -10.19 8.20 -16.73
N ALA A 92 -8.98 8.68 -17.02
CA ALA A 92 -7.95 8.97 -16.02
C ALA A 92 -8.40 10.04 -15.01
N GLU A 93 -9.15 11.05 -15.45
CA GLU A 93 -9.72 12.09 -14.58
C GLU A 93 -10.73 11.48 -13.60
N GLN A 94 -11.56 10.54 -14.05
CA GLN A 94 -12.51 9.84 -13.18
C GLN A 94 -11.80 8.93 -12.18
N LEU A 95 -10.73 8.24 -12.59
CA LEU A 95 -9.87 7.49 -11.67
C LEU A 95 -9.25 8.44 -10.62
N ASN A 96 -8.76 9.60 -11.03
CA ASN A 96 -8.26 10.61 -10.10
C ASN A 96 -9.33 11.09 -9.13
N SER A 97 -10.58 11.27 -9.59
CA SER A 97 -11.71 11.70 -8.75
C SER A 97 -12.07 10.71 -7.62
N VAL A 98 -11.61 9.45 -7.67
CA VAL A 98 -11.76 8.49 -6.57
C VAL A 98 -11.24 9.04 -5.24
N ARG A 99 -10.21 9.88 -5.27
CA ARG A 99 -9.62 10.50 -4.06
C ARG A 99 -10.60 11.36 -3.25
N PHE A 100 -11.70 11.82 -3.87
CA PHE A 100 -12.73 12.61 -3.21
C PHE A 100 -13.91 11.77 -2.68
N GLY A 101 -13.85 10.44 -2.85
CA GLY A 101 -14.90 9.51 -2.45
C GLY A 101 -14.36 8.16 -1.98
N LEU A 102 -13.32 8.17 -1.13
CA LEU A 102 -12.57 6.96 -0.74
C LEU A 102 -13.39 5.83 -0.10
N SER A 103 -14.58 6.13 0.42
CA SER A 103 -15.53 5.15 0.98
C SER A 103 -16.55 4.61 -0.03
N LYS A 104 -16.47 5.00 -1.30
CA LYS A 104 -17.40 4.59 -2.36
C LYS A 104 -16.87 3.37 -3.12
N HIS A 105 -17.77 2.72 -3.83
CA HIS A 105 -17.44 1.55 -4.65
C HIS A 105 -17.34 1.94 -6.12
N TYR A 106 -16.39 1.32 -6.82
CA TYR A 106 -15.99 1.69 -8.17
C TYR A 106 -15.88 0.48 -9.08
N LYS A 107 -16.17 0.70 -10.36
CA LYS A 107 -16.02 -0.29 -11.43
C LYS A 107 -15.43 0.36 -12.67
N LEU A 108 -14.39 -0.24 -13.25
CA LEU A 108 -13.90 0.18 -14.56
C LEU A 108 -14.86 -0.30 -15.67
N ILE A 109 -15.11 0.56 -16.66
CA ILE A 109 -15.85 0.21 -17.89
C ILE A 109 -15.03 0.46 -19.16
N ALA A 110 -13.76 0.83 -18.99
CA ALA A 110 -12.76 0.96 -20.03
C ALA A 110 -11.37 0.82 -19.40
N ASP A 111 -10.38 0.52 -20.25
CA ASP A 111 -8.97 0.62 -19.85
C ASP A 111 -8.60 2.08 -19.60
N ILE A 112 -7.79 2.32 -18.59
CA ILE A 112 -7.39 3.66 -18.15
C ILE A 112 -5.91 3.86 -18.46
N ASP A 113 -5.61 4.78 -19.38
CA ASP A 113 -4.23 5.15 -19.71
C ASP A 113 -3.77 6.39 -18.92
N LEU A 114 -2.75 6.21 -18.07
CA LEU A 114 -2.10 7.25 -17.27
C LEU A 114 -0.80 7.76 -17.89
N SER A 115 -0.41 7.32 -19.10
CA SER A 115 0.85 7.73 -19.74
C SER A 115 0.99 9.25 -19.91
N LYS A 116 -0.13 9.96 -20.06
CA LYS A 116 -0.19 11.43 -20.17
C LYS A 116 -0.57 12.13 -18.86
N TRP A 117 -0.74 11.38 -17.77
CA TRP A 117 -1.13 11.95 -16.48
C TRP A 117 0.03 12.72 -15.84
N GLY A 118 1.26 12.25 -15.99
CA GLY A 118 2.42 12.68 -15.23
C GLY A 118 2.58 11.87 -13.94
N ASN A 119 3.37 12.38 -13.00
CA ASN A 119 3.64 11.69 -11.74
C ASN A 119 2.35 11.50 -10.92
N TRP A 120 2.06 10.24 -10.59
CA TRP A 120 0.86 9.83 -9.88
C TRP A 120 0.98 10.11 -8.37
N ILE A 121 -0.12 10.56 -7.78
CA ILE A 121 -0.27 10.69 -6.33
C ILE A 121 -1.22 9.58 -5.89
N PRO A 122 -0.80 8.70 -4.96
CA PRO A 122 -1.63 7.58 -4.51
C PRO A 122 -3.04 8.01 -4.12
N LEU A 123 -4.04 7.19 -4.45
CA LEU A 123 -5.42 7.41 -4.01
C LEU A 123 -5.49 7.23 -2.48
N GLY A 124 -5.94 8.24 -1.75
CA GLY A 124 -5.90 8.26 -0.28
C GLY A 124 -4.54 8.68 0.32
N GLY A 125 -3.53 8.93 -0.51
CA GLY A 125 -2.27 9.52 -0.06
C GLY A 125 -2.19 11.03 -0.32
N THR A 126 -1.33 11.71 0.43
CA THR A 126 -0.65 12.93 -0.04
C THR A 126 0.68 12.52 -0.71
N PRO A 127 1.32 13.42 -1.49
CA PRO A 127 2.63 13.13 -2.10
C PRO A 127 3.74 12.75 -1.10
N ALA A 128 3.54 13.04 0.19
CA ALA A 128 4.49 12.78 1.27
C ALA A 128 4.09 11.58 2.15
N TYR A 129 3.01 10.87 1.82
CA TYR A 129 2.41 9.90 2.71
C TYR A 129 2.44 8.46 2.24
N GLY A 130 2.65 7.57 3.23
CA GLY A 130 2.58 6.13 3.13
C GLY A 130 1.29 5.45 3.59
N GLY A 131 0.17 6.18 3.61
CA GLY A 131 -1.16 5.65 3.96
C GLY A 131 -1.41 5.63 5.48
N SER A 132 -2.69 5.81 5.87
CA SER A 132 -3.23 6.22 7.22
C SER A 132 -2.83 5.35 8.43
N TRP A 133 -1.93 4.39 8.21
CA TRP A 133 -1.66 3.27 9.11
C TRP A 133 -0.85 3.68 10.35
N ILE A 134 0.02 4.70 10.27
CA ILE A 134 0.75 5.21 11.44
C ILE A 134 -0.06 6.32 12.15
N LYS A 135 -1.17 5.95 12.80
CA LYS A 135 -1.81 6.83 13.81
C LYS A 135 -0.90 7.17 14.99
N LYS A 136 0.25 6.50 15.09
CA LYS A 136 1.21 6.59 16.19
C LYS A 136 2.09 7.84 16.13
N TYR A 137 2.36 8.40 14.95
CA TYR A 137 3.24 9.55 14.74
C TYR A 137 2.74 10.41 13.56
N PRO A 138 1.65 11.17 13.73
CA PRO A 138 1.12 12.01 12.66
C PRO A 138 2.07 13.16 12.33
N GLN A 139 2.41 13.33 11.06
CA GLN A 139 3.22 14.43 10.52
C GLN A 139 2.32 15.52 9.94
N ALA A 140 2.82 16.75 9.84
CA ALA A 140 2.08 17.85 9.20
C ALA A 140 1.64 17.54 7.76
N ALA A 141 2.44 16.73 7.04
CA ALA A 141 2.17 16.31 5.67
C ALA A 141 1.01 15.28 5.55
N ASP A 142 0.51 14.75 6.68
CA ASP A 142 -0.60 13.80 6.72
C ASP A 142 -1.97 14.49 6.59
N ALA A 143 -2.01 15.83 6.71
CA ALA A 143 -3.24 16.60 6.61
C ALA A 143 -3.95 16.37 5.26
N GLY A 144 -5.18 15.83 5.32
CA GLY A 144 -5.99 15.56 4.12
C GLY A 144 -5.79 14.16 3.50
N CYS A 145 -4.93 13.32 4.08
CA CYS A 145 -4.86 11.90 3.72
C CYS A 145 -6.11 11.13 4.14
N GLY A 146 -6.37 9.99 3.49
CA GLY A 146 -7.51 9.12 3.81
C GLY A 146 -7.28 7.67 3.42
N GLU A 147 -8.12 6.79 3.94
CA GLU A 147 -8.05 5.35 3.64
C GLU A 147 -9.07 5.05 2.55
N PHE A 148 -8.67 4.26 1.54
CA PHE A 148 -9.66 3.67 0.66
C PHE A 148 -10.40 2.56 1.42
N THR A 149 -11.69 2.74 1.67
CA THR A 149 -12.51 1.80 2.45
C THR A 149 -13.58 1.10 1.61
N GLY A 150 -13.76 1.54 0.37
CA GLY A 150 -14.70 0.95 -0.58
C GLY A 150 -14.14 -0.26 -1.34
N SER A 151 -14.82 -0.64 -2.42
CA SER A 151 -14.41 -1.75 -3.30
C SER A 151 -14.07 -1.26 -4.70
N PHE A 152 -13.13 -1.94 -5.37
CA PHE A 152 -12.68 -1.59 -6.71
C PHE A 152 -12.73 -2.83 -7.63
N ASP A 153 -13.65 -2.82 -8.59
CA ASP A 153 -13.77 -3.85 -9.61
C ASP A 153 -13.12 -3.38 -10.92
N GLY A 154 -12.00 -3.97 -11.30
CA GLY A 154 -11.38 -3.73 -12.59
C GLY A 154 -12.23 -4.25 -13.75
N ASN A 155 -13.20 -5.15 -13.51
CA ASN A 155 -14.11 -5.69 -14.53
C ASN A 155 -13.38 -6.24 -15.78
N GLY A 156 -12.16 -6.76 -15.60
CA GLY A 156 -11.31 -7.26 -16.68
C GLY A 156 -10.49 -6.19 -17.41
N HIS A 157 -10.60 -4.92 -17.03
CA HIS A 157 -9.85 -3.80 -17.57
C HIS A 157 -8.52 -3.57 -16.86
N VAL A 158 -7.69 -2.74 -17.49
CA VAL A 158 -6.37 -2.37 -16.98
C VAL A 158 -6.25 -0.89 -16.67
N ILE A 159 -5.36 -0.57 -15.74
CA ILE A 159 -4.78 0.76 -15.54
C ILE A 159 -3.34 0.69 -16.04
N SER A 160 -3.00 1.47 -17.07
CA SER A 160 -1.70 1.44 -17.73
C SER A 160 -0.92 2.74 -17.58
N GLY A 161 0.40 2.70 -17.73
CA GLY A 161 1.22 3.91 -17.90
C GLY A 161 1.39 4.76 -16.64
N MET A 162 1.05 4.22 -15.46
CA MET A 162 1.27 4.92 -14.19
C MET A 162 2.76 5.22 -14.01
N THR A 163 3.09 6.46 -13.64
CA THR A 163 4.48 6.89 -13.39
C THR A 163 4.59 7.43 -11.97
N ILE A 164 5.55 6.98 -11.17
CA ILE A 164 5.94 7.63 -9.90
C ILE A 164 7.46 7.57 -9.76
N ILE A 165 8.13 8.68 -10.06
CA ILE A 165 9.58 8.80 -10.00
C ILE A 165 9.94 9.91 -9.00
N ASP A 166 10.57 9.58 -7.88
CA ASP A 166 11.00 10.57 -6.88
C ASP A 166 12.51 10.48 -6.64
N HIS A 167 13.24 11.49 -7.13
CA HIS A 167 14.70 11.57 -7.21
C HIS A 167 15.27 12.73 -6.39
N ASN A 168 14.62 13.09 -5.29
CA ASN A 168 15.16 14.08 -4.36
C ASN A 168 16.39 13.53 -3.62
N ASP A 169 17.46 14.31 -3.55
CA ASP A 169 18.69 13.92 -2.84
C ASP A 169 18.44 13.66 -1.35
N ASP A 170 17.51 14.40 -0.74
CA ASP A 170 17.12 14.28 0.67
C ASP A 170 15.59 14.16 0.77
N ILE A 171 15.12 13.47 1.80
CA ILE A 171 13.70 13.12 2.00
C ILE A 171 12.98 14.18 2.86
N PHE A 172 13.70 15.19 3.38
CA PHE A 172 13.32 15.98 4.56
C PHE A 172 11.93 16.63 4.49
N MET A 173 11.09 16.33 5.49
CA MET A 173 9.76 16.92 5.71
C MET A 173 9.51 17.32 7.17
N GLY A 174 10.57 17.73 7.91
CA GLY A 174 10.41 18.44 9.19
C GLY A 174 10.54 17.62 10.48
N GLU A 175 10.87 16.33 10.45
CA GLU A 175 11.00 15.48 11.65
C GLU A 175 12.21 14.52 11.60
N ALA A 176 12.51 13.83 12.71
CA ALA A 176 13.65 12.92 12.85
C ALA A 176 13.50 11.58 12.08
N GLU A 177 12.29 11.23 11.63
CA GLU A 177 11.96 10.01 10.90
C GLU A 177 10.86 10.25 9.84
N ALA A 178 10.98 9.64 8.67
CA ALA A 178 10.06 9.82 7.54
C ALA A 178 9.56 8.47 6.98
N THR A 179 8.26 8.31 6.78
CA THR A 179 7.71 7.22 5.97
C THR A 179 7.28 7.75 4.61
N ARG A 180 7.70 7.12 3.53
CA ARG A 180 7.25 7.42 2.16
C ARG A 180 6.60 6.19 1.58
N ALA A 181 5.52 6.39 0.84
CA ALA A 181 5.02 5.29 0.04
C ALA A 181 4.48 5.65 -1.33
N TYR A 182 4.69 4.72 -2.25
CA TYR A 182 4.52 4.92 -3.68
C TYR A 182 3.76 3.74 -4.26
N ALA A 183 2.51 3.98 -4.63
CA ALA A 183 1.61 3.00 -5.24
C ALA A 183 0.39 3.66 -5.91
N LEU A 184 -0.46 2.86 -6.57
CA LEU A 184 -1.75 3.32 -7.08
C LEU A 184 -2.67 3.81 -5.95
N PHE A 185 -2.81 3.02 -4.87
CA PHE A 185 -3.55 3.33 -3.65
C PHE A 185 -2.60 3.53 -2.46
N GLY A 186 -2.83 4.59 -1.67
CA GLY A 186 -2.04 4.89 -0.48
C GLY A 186 -2.15 3.79 0.58
N ALA A 187 -3.33 3.66 1.18
CA ALA A 187 -3.69 2.55 2.05
C ALA A 187 -5.14 2.13 1.84
N ILE A 188 -5.41 0.85 2.08
CA ILE A 188 -6.72 0.23 1.94
C ILE A 188 -7.12 -0.36 3.30
N PHE A 189 -8.16 0.20 3.90
CA PHE A 189 -8.76 -0.25 5.15
C PHE A 189 -10.28 -0.42 4.91
N PRO A 190 -10.67 -1.53 4.30
CA PRO A 190 -12.03 -1.77 3.87
C PRO A 190 -12.98 -1.87 5.06
N GLU A 191 -14.20 -1.38 4.87
CA GLU A 191 -15.34 -1.87 5.65
C GLU A 191 -15.67 -3.30 5.20
N ASN A 192 -16.20 -4.13 6.10
CA ASN A 192 -16.41 -5.58 5.92
C ASN A 192 -16.85 -5.97 4.49
N ASN A 193 -16.13 -6.92 3.89
CA ASN A 193 -16.34 -7.50 2.56
C ASN A 193 -15.96 -6.64 1.34
N SER A 194 -15.19 -5.56 1.49
CA SER A 194 -14.67 -4.86 0.31
C SER A 194 -13.51 -5.61 -0.36
N PHE A 195 -13.32 -5.34 -1.65
CA PHE A 195 -12.41 -6.10 -2.50
C PHE A 195 -11.66 -5.21 -3.50
N ILE A 196 -10.54 -5.71 -3.99
CA ILE A 196 -9.94 -5.30 -5.26
C ILE A 196 -9.90 -6.52 -6.16
N ARG A 197 -10.58 -6.48 -7.30
CA ARG A 197 -10.66 -7.65 -8.17
C ARG A 197 -10.62 -7.33 -9.66
N ASN A 198 -10.29 -8.34 -10.46
CA ASN A 198 -10.35 -8.31 -11.92
C ASN A 198 -9.60 -7.12 -12.53
N LEU A 199 -8.48 -6.71 -11.92
CA LEU A 199 -7.75 -5.49 -12.25
C LEU A 199 -6.32 -5.84 -12.70
N GLY A 200 -5.95 -5.35 -13.88
CA GLY A 200 -4.54 -5.30 -14.29
C GLY A 200 -3.94 -3.91 -14.02
N VAL A 201 -2.76 -3.85 -13.42
CA VAL A 201 -1.93 -2.64 -13.36
C VAL A 201 -0.69 -2.88 -14.21
N VAL A 202 -0.62 -2.24 -15.38
CA VAL A 202 0.34 -2.62 -16.42
C VAL A 202 1.20 -1.45 -16.90
N ASN A 203 2.36 -1.75 -17.49
CA ASN A 203 3.23 -0.76 -18.13
C ASN A 203 3.54 0.46 -17.25
N TYR A 204 3.69 0.23 -15.94
CA TYR A 204 3.94 1.29 -14.95
C TYR A 204 5.43 1.46 -14.69
N THR A 205 5.83 2.65 -14.25
CA THR A 205 7.18 2.93 -13.78
C THR A 205 7.12 3.51 -12.38
N ILE A 206 7.72 2.81 -11.42
CA ILE A 206 8.02 3.38 -10.10
C ILE A 206 9.55 3.37 -9.95
N ASP A 207 10.17 4.56 -9.86
CA ASP A 207 11.62 4.72 -9.84
C ASP A 207 12.03 5.74 -8.77
N ILE A 208 12.45 5.25 -7.62
CA ILE A 208 12.72 6.08 -6.44
C ILE A 208 14.22 6.10 -6.19
N SER A 209 14.81 7.30 -6.02
CA SER A 209 16.22 7.42 -5.68
C SER A 209 16.46 8.52 -4.65
N HIS A 210 17.04 8.17 -3.51
CA HIS A 210 17.48 9.11 -2.49
C HIS A 210 18.93 8.83 -2.11
N THR A 211 19.85 9.75 -2.43
CA THR A 211 21.31 9.47 -2.34
C THR A 211 22.03 10.22 -1.23
N LYS A 212 21.40 11.24 -0.63
CA LYS A 212 21.96 12.10 0.42
C LYS A 212 21.05 12.13 1.65
N MET A 213 20.45 10.99 2.00
CA MET A 213 19.53 10.90 3.13
C MET A 213 20.22 11.25 4.44
N LYS A 214 19.62 12.17 5.20
CA LYS A 214 20.11 12.61 6.52
C LYS A 214 19.31 12.06 7.70
N TYR A 215 18.06 11.66 7.46
CA TYR A 215 17.09 11.27 8.50
C TYR A 215 16.68 9.81 8.35
N ASN A 216 16.13 9.23 9.43
CA ASN A 216 15.60 7.88 9.39
C ASN A 216 14.44 7.80 8.38
N CYS A 217 14.36 6.71 7.63
CA CYS A 217 13.33 6.55 6.62
C CYS A 217 12.81 5.13 6.44
N ASP A 218 11.49 5.01 6.25
CA ASP A 218 10.85 3.82 5.72
C ASP A 218 10.31 4.13 4.32
N LEU A 219 10.85 3.44 3.31
CA LEU A 219 10.41 3.52 1.92
C LEU A 219 9.54 2.30 1.60
N ARG A 220 8.27 2.55 1.29
CA ARG A 220 7.29 1.51 0.99
C ARG A 220 6.85 1.64 -0.47
N VAL A 221 6.98 0.58 -1.26
CA VAL A 221 6.75 0.67 -2.71
C VAL A 221 5.99 -0.53 -3.23
N ALA A 222 4.90 -0.29 -3.94
CA ALA A 222 4.17 -1.36 -4.61
C ALA A 222 3.38 -0.85 -5.80
N ALA A 223 2.97 -1.73 -6.70
CA ALA A 223 2.13 -1.30 -7.82
C ALA A 223 0.70 -0.96 -7.39
N ILE A 224 0.08 -1.79 -6.51
CA ILE A 224 -1.32 -1.61 -6.12
C ILE A 224 -1.44 -0.80 -4.83
N SER A 225 -0.86 -1.26 -3.73
CA SER A 225 -0.96 -0.51 -2.46
C SER A 225 0.18 -0.75 -1.48
N ASN A 226 0.46 0.26 -0.67
CA ASN A 226 1.51 0.20 0.35
C ASN A 226 1.07 -0.48 1.65
N TYR A 227 -0.23 -0.52 1.88
CA TYR A 227 -0.80 -1.20 3.03
C TYR A 227 -2.24 -1.58 2.73
N ALA A 228 -2.60 -2.83 2.99
CA ALA A 228 -3.97 -3.30 2.97
C ALA A 228 -4.25 -4.20 4.17
N ALA A 229 -5.39 -4.02 4.84
CA ALA A 229 -5.85 -4.94 5.89
C ALA A 229 -7.27 -5.41 5.58
N GLY A 230 -7.68 -6.62 5.98
CA GLY A 230 -9.07 -7.09 5.83
C GLY A 230 -9.58 -7.16 4.38
N LEU A 231 -8.68 -7.25 3.39
CA LEU A 231 -9.00 -7.09 1.97
C LEU A 231 -9.14 -8.44 1.26
N ILE A 232 -10.13 -8.53 0.37
CA ILE A 232 -10.24 -9.62 -0.60
C ILE A 232 -9.63 -9.17 -1.94
N VAL A 233 -8.60 -9.87 -2.41
CA VAL A 233 -7.93 -9.60 -3.69
C VAL A 233 -8.09 -10.79 -4.62
N GLU A 234 -8.73 -10.60 -5.78
CA GLU A 234 -9.07 -11.70 -6.69
C GLU A 234 -8.78 -11.36 -8.15
N ASN A 235 -8.08 -12.24 -8.87
CA ASN A 235 -7.86 -12.11 -10.31
C ASN A 235 -7.18 -10.77 -10.70
N CYS A 236 -6.25 -10.30 -9.88
CA CYS A 236 -5.49 -9.08 -10.12
C CYS A 236 -4.08 -9.38 -10.58
N TYR A 237 -3.49 -8.49 -11.39
CA TYR A 237 -2.13 -8.70 -11.85
C TYR A 237 -1.34 -7.42 -12.11
N THR A 238 -0.01 -7.56 -12.04
CA THR A 238 0.95 -6.49 -12.36
C THR A 238 1.93 -6.98 -13.43
N SER A 239 2.04 -6.25 -14.55
CA SER A 239 2.82 -6.73 -15.71
C SER A 239 3.38 -5.60 -16.57
N GLY A 240 4.51 -5.85 -17.23
CA GLY A 240 5.16 -4.88 -18.14
C GLY A 240 5.66 -3.60 -17.45
N GLY A 241 5.56 -3.52 -16.12
CA GLY A 241 6.04 -2.39 -15.34
C GLY A 241 7.41 -2.63 -14.75
N LYS A 242 7.87 -1.73 -13.88
CA LYS A 242 9.11 -1.86 -13.11
C LYS A 242 9.01 -1.10 -11.79
N ILE A 243 9.56 -1.70 -10.74
CA ILE A 243 9.82 -1.05 -9.46
C ILE A 243 11.34 -1.00 -9.27
N LYS A 244 11.88 0.21 -9.18
CA LYS A 244 13.29 0.47 -8.88
C LYS A 244 13.39 1.38 -7.67
N VAL A 245 14.24 0.99 -6.72
CA VAL A 245 14.56 1.80 -5.56
C VAL A 245 16.07 1.86 -5.39
N HIS A 246 16.62 3.06 -5.29
CA HIS A 246 18.03 3.30 -5.00
C HIS A 246 18.18 4.18 -3.76
N THR A 247 19.04 3.76 -2.84
CA THR A 247 19.25 4.47 -1.57
C THR A 247 20.71 4.71 -1.27
N GLY A 248 21.00 5.89 -0.71
CA GLY A 248 22.33 6.30 -0.26
C GLY A 248 22.26 7.37 0.83
N ARG A 249 23.31 7.46 1.65
CA ARG A 249 23.45 8.49 2.69
C ARG A 249 24.34 9.66 2.28
N ALA A 250 24.11 10.80 2.93
CA ALA A 250 25.04 11.91 2.88
C ALA A 250 26.28 11.61 3.75
N GLY A 251 27.46 11.45 3.15
CA GLY A 251 28.72 11.30 3.91
C GLY A 251 28.68 10.18 4.96
N ASN A 252 29.03 10.50 6.21
CA ASN A 252 29.14 9.54 7.32
C ASN A 252 27.87 9.45 8.20
N GLN A 253 26.71 9.85 7.68
CA GLN A 253 25.46 9.81 8.46
C GLN A 253 25.09 8.37 8.89
N THR A 254 24.53 8.26 10.08
CA THR A 254 24.01 7.00 10.65
C THR A 254 22.48 6.98 10.66
N SER A 255 21.84 7.72 9.74
CA SER A 255 20.41 7.60 9.49
C SER A 255 20.07 6.15 9.22
N ARG A 256 18.84 5.72 9.54
CA ARG A 256 18.29 4.39 9.26
C ARG A 256 17.47 4.43 7.97
N VAL A 257 17.49 3.39 7.14
CA VAL A 257 16.68 3.31 5.93
C VAL A 257 16.18 1.89 5.76
N TYR A 258 14.85 1.71 5.81
CA TYR A 258 14.19 0.45 5.52
C TYR A 258 13.42 0.57 4.21
N VAL A 259 13.83 -0.22 3.23
CA VAL A 259 13.15 -0.33 1.94
C VAL A 259 12.29 -1.58 1.96
N MET A 260 11.03 -1.42 1.60
CA MET A 260 9.99 -2.44 1.62
C MET A 260 9.27 -2.38 0.26
N ALA A 261 9.48 -3.38 -0.60
CA ALA A 261 8.93 -3.37 -1.96
C ALA A 261 8.13 -4.63 -2.30
N GLY A 262 6.86 -4.49 -2.64
CA GLY A 262 6.03 -5.59 -3.13
C GLY A 262 5.68 -5.43 -4.60
N GLY A 263 5.60 -6.51 -5.35
CA GLY A 263 5.15 -6.41 -6.75
C GLY A 263 3.72 -5.88 -6.83
N MET A 264 2.84 -6.36 -5.94
CA MET A 264 1.46 -5.88 -5.81
C MET A 264 1.23 -5.08 -4.53
N PHE A 265 1.72 -5.56 -3.38
CA PHE A 265 1.47 -4.93 -2.07
C PHE A 265 2.74 -4.82 -1.22
N THR A 266 2.98 -3.69 -0.58
CA THR A 266 4.10 -3.65 0.38
C THR A 266 3.76 -4.48 1.62
N GLU A 267 2.59 -4.29 2.20
CA GLU A 267 2.13 -5.05 3.36
C GLU A 267 0.66 -5.38 3.25
N ILE A 268 0.33 -6.60 3.66
CA ILE A 268 -1.05 -7.07 3.66
C ILE A 268 -1.37 -7.87 4.93
N GLU A 269 -2.48 -7.54 5.58
CA GLU A 269 -2.89 -8.12 6.87
C GLU A 269 -4.32 -8.65 6.82
N ASP A 270 -4.61 -9.73 7.55
CA ASP A 270 -5.97 -10.27 7.72
C ASP A 270 -6.76 -10.43 6.40
N SER A 271 -6.07 -10.81 5.32
CA SER A 271 -6.58 -10.70 3.96
C SER A 271 -6.59 -12.04 3.21
N ARG A 272 -7.17 -12.03 2.01
CA ARG A 272 -7.10 -13.15 1.07
C ARG A 272 -6.65 -12.66 -0.29
N ILE A 273 -5.60 -13.26 -0.85
CA ILE A 273 -5.14 -13.04 -2.21
C ILE A 273 -5.33 -14.34 -3.00
N THR A 274 -6.12 -14.29 -4.07
CA THR A 274 -6.39 -15.44 -4.92
C THR A 274 -6.24 -15.14 -6.39
N ASN A 275 -5.62 -16.08 -7.12
CA ASN A 275 -5.45 -16.03 -8.57
C ASN A 275 -4.79 -14.73 -9.06
N CYS A 276 -3.78 -14.26 -8.32
CA CYS A 276 -3.08 -13.02 -8.62
C CYS A 276 -1.65 -13.29 -9.09
N TYR A 277 -1.11 -12.44 -9.95
CA TYR A 277 0.29 -12.59 -10.35
C TYR A 277 1.03 -11.28 -10.55
N ASN A 278 2.33 -11.33 -10.30
CA ASN A 278 3.27 -10.29 -10.70
C ASN A 278 4.24 -10.85 -11.74
N SER A 279 4.49 -10.09 -12.81
CA SER A 279 5.57 -10.37 -13.78
C SER A 279 6.53 -9.19 -13.94
N SER A 280 6.34 -8.12 -13.17
CA SER A 280 7.19 -6.93 -13.23
C SER A 280 8.38 -7.06 -12.26
N PRO A 281 9.61 -6.65 -12.66
CA PRO A 281 10.77 -6.70 -11.80
C PRO A 281 10.68 -5.70 -10.63
N ILE A 282 11.23 -6.13 -9.50
CA ILE A 282 11.41 -5.36 -8.28
C ILE A 282 12.91 -5.35 -7.99
N ILE A 283 13.54 -4.19 -8.10
CA ILE A 283 14.98 -4.04 -7.98
C ILE A 283 15.28 -2.97 -6.95
N ILE A 284 15.85 -3.38 -5.82
CA ILE A 284 16.38 -2.50 -4.79
C ILE A 284 17.90 -2.49 -4.91
N THR A 285 18.50 -1.31 -4.87
CA THR A 285 19.95 -1.09 -4.90
C THR A 285 20.33 -0.04 -3.87
N THR A 286 21.63 0.01 -3.53
CA THR A 286 22.15 1.00 -2.60
C THR A 286 23.58 1.39 -2.98
N SER A 287 23.94 2.65 -2.72
CA SER A 287 25.33 3.14 -2.81
C SER A 287 26.11 2.95 -1.51
N ASP A 288 25.44 2.54 -0.43
CA ASP A 288 26.02 2.44 0.90
C ASP A 288 26.90 1.17 1.01
N THR A 289 28.17 1.36 1.37
CA THR A 289 29.17 0.27 1.41
C THR A 289 29.18 -0.51 2.73
N ASP A 290 28.57 0.02 3.78
CA ASP A 290 28.43 -0.63 5.09
C ASP A 290 27.34 -1.71 5.12
N TYR A 291 26.44 -1.77 4.13
CA TYR A 291 25.59 -2.93 3.86
C TYR A 291 26.41 -4.23 3.75
N MET A 292 27.68 -4.14 3.33
CA MET A 292 28.53 -5.27 2.99
C MET A 292 29.70 -5.50 3.98
N ASN A 293 29.83 -4.72 5.06
CA ASN A 293 31.08 -4.70 5.83
C ASN A 293 31.09 -5.67 7.04
N TYR A 294 31.95 -6.70 6.95
CA TYR A 294 32.01 -7.93 7.77
C TYR A 294 32.88 -7.81 9.04
N ASN A 295 33.25 -6.62 9.50
CA ASN A 295 34.13 -6.54 10.66
C ASN A 295 33.29 -6.61 11.93
N TYR A 296 33.13 -7.76 12.60
CA TYR A 296 32.31 -7.95 13.82
C TYR A 296 32.85 -7.13 15.02
N THR A 297 32.68 -5.80 14.97
CA THR A 297 32.79 -4.91 16.12
C THR A 297 31.39 -4.49 16.54
N THR A 298 31.20 -4.10 17.79
CA THR A 298 29.89 -3.62 18.28
C THR A 298 29.37 -2.43 17.46
N THR A 299 30.26 -1.63 16.89
CA THR A 299 29.96 -0.45 16.08
C THR A 299 29.45 -0.78 14.69
N THR A 300 30.08 -1.70 13.96
CA THR A 300 29.66 -2.11 12.60
C THR A 300 28.39 -2.95 12.60
N ARG A 301 28.14 -3.74 13.66
CA ARG A 301 26.87 -4.46 13.85
C ARG A 301 25.69 -3.50 13.86
N GLN A 302 25.81 -2.40 14.60
CA GLN A 302 24.79 -1.36 14.65
C GLN A 302 24.57 -0.71 13.27
N LEU A 303 25.62 -0.53 12.47
CA LEU A 303 25.50 0.00 11.10
C LEU A 303 24.73 -0.94 10.15
N GLY A 304 24.95 -2.26 10.26
CA GLY A 304 24.18 -3.26 9.49
C GLY A 304 22.69 -3.31 9.84
N GLU A 305 22.29 -2.80 11.01
CA GLU A 305 20.89 -2.64 11.43
C GLU A 305 20.26 -1.34 10.92
N LEU A 306 21.07 -0.36 10.49
CA LEU A 306 20.56 0.90 9.95
C LEU A 306 19.99 0.75 8.54
N ARG A 307 20.16 -0.39 7.91
CA ARG A 307 19.94 -0.56 6.48
C ARG A 307 19.24 -1.89 6.22
N SER A 308 18.01 -1.81 5.73
CA SER A 308 17.20 -2.99 5.40
C SER A 308 16.58 -2.84 4.01
N ALA A 309 16.59 -3.92 3.24
CA ALA A 309 15.95 -3.99 1.93
C ALA A 309 15.19 -5.30 1.75
N ARG A 310 13.87 -5.21 1.81
CA ARG A 310 12.98 -6.37 1.73
C ARG A 310 12.09 -6.25 0.52
N ALA A 311 11.99 -7.33 -0.24
CA ALA A 311 11.12 -7.39 -1.40
C ALA A 311 10.39 -8.73 -1.52
N GLY A 312 9.19 -8.69 -2.09
CA GLY A 312 8.41 -9.88 -2.40
C GLY A 312 7.59 -9.74 -3.67
N GLY A 313 7.52 -10.80 -4.47
CA GLY A 313 6.85 -10.76 -5.78
C GLY A 313 5.37 -10.40 -5.74
N ILE A 314 4.60 -10.91 -4.76
CA ILE A 314 3.20 -10.51 -4.53
C ILE A 314 3.14 -9.46 -3.42
N ALA A 315 3.67 -9.82 -2.24
CA ALA A 315 3.68 -8.95 -1.08
C ALA A 315 5.07 -8.90 -0.44
N MET A 316 5.52 -7.75 0.06
CA MET A 316 6.76 -7.75 0.85
C MET A 316 6.51 -8.40 2.21
N GLN A 317 5.51 -7.96 2.97
CA GLN A 317 5.14 -8.54 4.25
C GLN A 317 3.69 -8.99 4.26
N MET A 318 3.42 -10.11 4.93
CA MET A 318 2.06 -10.56 5.21
C MET A 318 1.86 -10.93 6.68
N MET A 319 0.65 -10.69 7.18
CA MET A 319 0.17 -11.18 8.49
C MET A 319 -1.23 -11.76 8.33
N TYR A 320 -1.51 -12.93 8.94
CA TYR A 320 -2.83 -13.57 8.94
C TYR A 320 -3.54 -13.62 7.57
N THR A 321 -2.76 -13.70 6.49
CA THR A 321 -3.24 -13.59 5.12
C THR A 321 -3.14 -14.93 4.42
N HIS A 322 -4.11 -15.23 3.56
CA HIS A 322 -4.12 -16.46 2.77
C HIS A 322 -3.79 -16.13 1.32
N ILE A 323 -2.74 -16.77 0.77
CA ILE A 323 -2.36 -16.64 -0.64
C ILE A 323 -2.61 -17.98 -1.33
N THR A 324 -3.37 -17.99 -2.42
CA THR A 324 -3.67 -19.24 -3.15
C THR A 324 -3.76 -18.98 -4.66
N GLY A 325 -3.19 -19.89 -5.46
CA GLY A 325 -3.19 -19.74 -6.93
C GLY A 325 -2.43 -18.51 -7.42
N CYS A 326 -1.47 -18.01 -6.65
CA CYS A 326 -0.71 -16.81 -6.99
C CYS A 326 0.70 -17.14 -7.48
N MET A 327 1.26 -16.25 -8.31
CA MET A 327 2.52 -16.47 -9.01
C MET A 327 3.34 -15.19 -9.07
N ASN A 328 4.66 -15.34 -8.99
CA ASN A 328 5.58 -14.29 -9.41
C ASN A 328 6.48 -14.82 -10.52
N ALA A 329 6.56 -14.09 -11.63
CA ALA A 329 7.54 -14.26 -12.70
C ALA A 329 8.50 -13.07 -12.83
N GLY A 330 8.27 -12.00 -12.06
CA GLY A 330 9.17 -10.86 -12.02
C GLY A 330 10.44 -11.17 -11.23
N GLU A 331 11.55 -10.55 -11.64
CA GLU A 331 12.78 -10.54 -10.84
C GLU A 331 12.52 -9.88 -9.47
N VAL A 332 13.10 -10.45 -8.41
CA VAL A 332 13.10 -9.84 -7.07
C VAL A 332 14.54 -9.74 -6.61
N THR A 333 15.09 -8.54 -6.68
CA THR A 333 16.50 -8.26 -6.37
C THR A 333 16.60 -7.25 -5.25
N VAL A 334 17.38 -7.61 -4.23
CA VAL A 334 17.71 -6.76 -3.09
C VAL A 334 19.22 -6.73 -2.88
N PRO A 335 19.80 -5.64 -2.36
CA PRO A 335 21.22 -5.61 -2.05
C PRO A 335 21.56 -6.67 -1.00
N TYR A 336 22.76 -7.23 -1.12
CA TYR A 336 23.30 -8.12 -0.10
C TYR A 336 23.34 -7.40 1.25
N ALA A 337 22.85 -8.06 2.30
CA ALA A 337 23.06 -7.65 3.68
C ALA A 337 23.56 -8.83 4.50
N ASN A 338 24.44 -8.56 5.45
CA ASN A 338 24.92 -9.54 6.40
C ASN A 338 23.75 -10.15 7.19
N PHE A 339 23.85 -11.45 7.46
CA PHE A 339 22.86 -12.30 8.13
C PHE A 339 22.75 -11.95 9.64
N GLY A 340 22.25 -10.75 9.97
CA GLY A 340 21.88 -10.33 11.31
C GLY A 340 20.45 -9.81 11.30
N TYR A 341 19.55 -10.42 12.08
CA TYR A 341 18.15 -10.01 12.30
C TYR A 341 17.25 -9.82 11.04
N GLY A 342 17.58 -10.43 9.89
CA GLY A 342 16.67 -10.46 8.72
C GLY A 342 16.56 -9.13 7.97
N ASN A 343 17.70 -8.44 7.77
CA ASN A 343 17.71 -7.08 7.23
C ASN A 343 17.54 -7.00 5.71
N SER A 344 17.98 -7.99 4.91
CA SER A 344 17.60 -8.04 3.48
C SER A 344 16.96 -9.36 3.09
N LEU A 345 15.78 -9.30 2.48
CA LEU A 345 14.97 -10.46 2.14
C LEU A 345 14.46 -10.31 0.71
N ALA A 346 14.67 -11.33 -0.12
CA ALA A 346 14.02 -11.44 -1.42
C ALA A 346 13.14 -12.69 -1.43
N GLY A 347 11.83 -12.49 -1.49
CA GLY A 347 10.85 -13.56 -1.54
C GLY A 347 10.25 -13.70 -2.93
N GLY A 348 10.21 -14.94 -3.45
CA GLY A 348 9.55 -15.21 -4.73
C GLY A 348 8.08 -14.78 -4.72
N ILE A 349 7.32 -15.17 -3.68
CA ILE A 349 5.91 -14.76 -3.52
C ILE A 349 5.77 -13.73 -2.40
N VAL A 350 6.32 -14.02 -1.21
CA VAL A 350 6.31 -13.11 -0.06
C VAL A 350 7.70 -12.94 0.52
N GLY A 351 8.10 -11.69 0.78
CA GLY A 351 9.40 -11.38 1.38
C GLY A 351 9.52 -11.77 2.86
N LYS A 352 8.44 -11.59 3.63
CA LYS A 352 8.38 -11.87 5.07
C LYS A 352 6.96 -12.25 5.51
N VAL A 353 6.85 -13.31 6.31
CA VAL A 353 5.59 -13.72 6.95
C VAL A 353 5.69 -13.44 8.44
N VAL A 354 4.66 -12.81 9.02
CA VAL A 354 4.60 -12.46 10.45
C VAL A 354 3.38 -13.13 11.09
N CYS A 355 3.56 -13.65 12.30
CA CYS A 355 2.51 -14.16 13.19
C CYS A 355 2.67 -13.51 14.57
N LEU A 356 1.60 -13.03 15.23
CA LEU A 356 1.71 -12.57 16.62
C LEU A 356 2.15 -13.74 17.51
N GLY A 357 3.19 -13.51 18.33
CA GLY A 357 3.76 -14.51 19.25
C GLY A 357 5.16 -15.01 18.89
N GLN A 358 5.67 -14.72 17.69
CA GLN A 358 7.06 -15.03 17.30
C GLN A 358 7.73 -13.80 16.68
N GLN A 359 7.99 -12.77 17.47
CA GLN A 359 8.91 -11.69 17.07
C GLN A 359 10.40 -12.08 17.19
N LEU A 360 10.68 -13.34 17.54
CA LEU A 360 12.03 -13.87 17.68
C LEU A 360 12.11 -15.19 16.91
N ILE A 361 12.37 -15.12 15.61
CA ILE A 361 13.14 -16.20 14.99
C ILE A 361 14.59 -15.90 15.38
N HIS A 362 15.01 -16.43 16.54
CA HIS A 362 16.43 -16.59 16.81
C HIS A 362 16.98 -17.55 15.77
N GLY A 363 17.67 -17.00 14.77
CA GLY A 363 18.65 -17.76 13.99
C GLY A 363 19.88 -18.03 14.83
#